data_AF-A0A7W1YU00-F1
#
_entry.id   AF-A0A7W1YU00-F1
#
_cell.length_a   1.000
_cell.length_b   1.000
_cell.length_c   1.000
_cell.angle_alpha   90.00
_cell.angle_beta   90.00
_cell.angle_gamma   90.00
#
_symmetry.space_group_name_H-M   'P 1'
#
loop_
_entity.id
_entity.type
_entity.pdbx_description
1 polymer ?
#
loop_
_entity_poly.entity_id
_entity_poly.type
_entity_poly.pdbx_seq_one_letter_code
_entity_poly.pdbx_strand_id
1 'polypeptide(L)'
;SDPRRLPAVIAAAVVPLAAGVGPDTVTAVLPAVVLVVLGQRLCTASVQPAHGRAAADAAVGVAVSVALGLAASAPVLAHGFGSQAAVVVLILVCAYDAGDFLVGSGSTTWWEGPAAGVAAVAVATFAISVVPLEPVDAFAAYALGVLTCLLAPLGPPAASLLVGSGRRPARFLRRLDSLLILGPILPYALAAIV
;
A
#
# COMPACT_ATOMS: atom_id res chain seq x y z
N SER A 1 -12.10 -25.57 -7.60
CA SER A 1 -11.70 -24.14 -7.58
C SER A 1 -12.86 -23.35 -7.00
N ASP A 2 -12.66 -22.64 -5.89
CA ASP A 2 -13.73 -21.88 -5.23
C ASP A 2 -14.08 -20.65 -6.10
N PRO A 3 -15.32 -20.55 -6.64
CA PRO A 3 -15.73 -19.48 -7.56
C PRO A 3 -15.59 -18.06 -6.97
N ARG A 4 -15.43 -17.96 -5.65
CA ARG A 4 -15.23 -16.70 -4.92
C ARG A 4 -13.81 -16.14 -5.03
N ARG A 5 -12.84 -16.93 -5.54
CA ARG A 5 -11.43 -16.50 -5.67
C ARG A 5 -11.14 -15.71 -6.94
N LEU A 6 -11.89 -15.98 -8.02
CA LEU A 6 -11.76 -15.27 -9.29
C LEU A 6 -11.89 -13.73 -9.15
N PRO A 7 -12.91 -13.18 -8.46
CA PRO A 7 -13.03 -11.73 -8.31
C PRO A 7 -11.88 -11.12 -7.49
N ALA A 8 -11.35 -11.83 -6.49
CA ALA A 8 -10.20 -11.36 -5.72
C ALA A 8 -8.91 -11.36 -6.55
N VAL A 9 -8.67 -12.41 -7.35
CA VAL A 9 -7.50 -12.46 -8.24
C VAL A 9 -7.56 -11.35 -9.29
N ILE A 10 -8.74 -11.14 -9.89
CA ILE A 10 -8.95 -10.07 -10.86
C ILE A 10 -8.73 -8.70 -10.21
N ALA A 11 -9.29 -8.47 -9.02
CA ALA A 11 -9.13 -7.22 -8.29
C ALA A 11 -7.67 -6.92 -7.90
N ALA A 12 -6.88 -7.95 -7.56
CA ALA A 12 -5.44 -7.79 -7.29
C ALA A 12 -4.61 -7.50 -8.55
N ALA A 13 -5.00 -8.05 -9.70
CA ALA A 13 -4.21 -7.93 -10.92
C ALA A 13 -4.49 -6.64 -11.71
N VAL A 14 -5.70 -6.09 -11.64
CA VAL A 14 -6.15 -4.97 -12.49
C VAL A 14 -5.29 -3.71 -12.33
N VAL A 15 -4.94 -3.33 -11.10
CA VAL A 15 -4.17 -2.10 -10.83
C VAL A 15 -2.70 -2.19 -11.27
N PRO A 16 -1.94 -3.26 -10.94
CA PRO A 16 -0.56 -3.41 -11.41
C PRO A 16 -0.48 -3.67 -12.93
N LEU A 17 -1.50 -4.29 -13.53
CA LEU A 17 -1.57 -4.41 -15.00
C LEU A 17 -1.80 -3.05 -15.67
N ALA A 18 -2.67 -2.20 -15.11
CA ALA A 18 -2.83 -0.82 -15.57
C ALA A 18 -1.52 -0.03 -15.40
N ALA A 19 -0.81 -0.20 -14.29
CA ALA A 19 0.50 0.41 -14.08
C ALA A 19 1.53 0.07 -15.16
N GLY A 20 1.48 -1.14 -15.74
CA GLY A 20 2.35 -1.53 -16.84
C GLY A 20 2.07 -0.83 -18.18
N VAL A 21 0.90 -0.21 -18.33
CA VAL A 21 0.52 0.54 -19.55
C VAL A 21 0.88 2.03 -19.41
N GLY A 22 0.71 2.60 -18.21
CA GLY A 22 1.16 3.96 -17.91
C GLY A 22 0.34 4.64 -16.80
N PRO A 23 0.82 5.78 -16.28
CA PRO A 23 0.20 6.48 -15.15
C PRO A 23 -1.25 6.91 -15.43
N ASP A 24 -1.56 7.33 -16.66
CA ASP A 24 -2.90 7.75 -17.07
C ASP A 24 -3.94 6.63 -16.98
N THR A 25 -3.51 5.38 -17.18
CA THR A 25 -4.42 4.23 -17.02
C THR A 25 -4.63 3.89 -15.55
N VAL A 26 -3.66 4.15 -14.68
CA VAL A 26 -3.83 3.97 -13.23
C VAL A 26 -4.78 5.01 -12.65
N THR A 27 -4.67 6.29 -13.04
CA THR A 27 -5.64 7.32 -12.63
C THR A 27 -7.06 6.99 -13.08
N ALA A 28 -7.23 6.44 -14.29
CA ALA A 28 -8.54 6.04 -14.81
C ALA A 28 -9.15 4.82 -14.07
N VAL A 29 -8.31 3.87 -13.64
CA VAL A 29 -8.77 2.63 -12.97
C VAL A 29 -8.99 2.81 -11.47
N LEU A 30 -8.25 3.72 -10.82
CA LEU A 30 -8.35 4.01 -9.39
C LEU A 30 -9.80 4.30 -8.90
N PRO A 31 -10.58 5.22 -9.53
CA PRO A 31 -11.94 5.52 -9.07
C PRO A 31 -12.87 4.32 -9.21
N ALA A 32 -12.71 3.49 -10.25
CA ALA A 32 -13.49 2.26 -10.41
C ALA A 32 -13.20 1.27 -9.28
N VAL A 33 -11.93 1.12 -8.90
CA VAL A 33 -11.51 0.27 -7.78
C VAL A 33 -12.07 0.79 -6.45
N VAL A 34 -12.00 2.10 -6.19
CA VAL A 34 -12.59 2.72 -5.00
C VAL A 34 -14.10 2.51 -4.96
N LEU A 35 -14.80 2.70 -6.07
CA LEU A 35 -16.25 2.48 -6.19
C LEU A 35 -16.65 1.03 -5.95
N VAL A 36 -15.86 0.06 -6.43
CA VAL A 36 -16.08 -1.37 -6.16
C VAL A 36 -15.97 -1.67 -4.67
N VAL A 37 -14.95 -1.14 -4.00
CA VAL A 37 -14.77 -1.33 -2.54
C VAL A 37 -15.89 -0.66 -1.74
N LEU A 38 -16.27 0.57 -2.10
CA LEU A 38 -17.36 1.31 -1.45
C LEU A 38 -18.72 0.62 -1.68
N GLY A 39 -18.98 0.21 -2.92
CA GLY A 39 -20.19 -0.51 -3.31
C GLY A 39 -20.34 -1.82 -2.55
N GLN A 40 -19.27 -2.60 -2.39
CA GLN A 40 -19.30 -3.83 -1.59
C GLN A 40 -19.59 -3.58 -0.11
N ARG A 41 -19.05 -2.51 0.47
CA ARG A 41 -19.34 -2.09 1.86
C ARG A 41 -20.81 -1.74 2.05
N LEU A 42 -21.40 -1.03 1.10
CA LEU A 42 -22.82 -0.67 1.13
C LEU A 42 -23.73 -1.90 0.92
N CYS A 43 -23.39 -2.78 -0.03
CA CYS A 43 -24.15 -3.99 -0.29
C CYS A 43 -24.10 -4.96 0.90
N THR A 44 -22.95 -5.17 1.53
CA THR A 44 -22.82 -6.06 2.70
C THR A 44 -23.57 -5.55 3.93
N ALA A 45 -23.69 -4.23 4.10
CA ALA A 45 -24.53 -3.61 5.14
C ALA A 45 -26.04 -3.85 4.94
N SER A 46 -26.46 -4.13 3.70
CA SER A 46 -27.88 -4.35 3.34
C SER A 46 -28.35 -5.81 3.38
N VAL A 47 -27.45 -6.78 3.62
CA VAL A 47 -27.78 -8.22 3.60
C VAL A 47 -28.15 -8.75 4.99
N GLN A 48 -29.20 -9.59 5.07
CA GLN A 48 -29.66 -10.26 6.29
C GLN A 48 -28.58 -11.15 6.96
N PRO A 49 -28.60 -11.28 8.31
CA PRO A 49 -27.48 -11.82 9.10
C PRO A 49 -27.09 -13.27 8.81
N ALA A 50 -27.98 -14.09 8.24
CA ALA A 50 -27.70 -15.50 7.92
C ALA A 50 -26.80 -15.68 6.67
N HIS A 51 -26.94 -14.81 5.67
CA HIS A 51 -26.10 -14.80 4.45
C HIS A 51 -24.95 -13.77 4.54
N GLY A 52 -25.03 -12.84 5.50
CA GLY A 52 -24.06 -11.75 5.68
C GLY A 52 -22.64 -12.20 6.00
N ARG A 53 -22.43 -13.36 6.63
CA ARG A 53 -21.07 -13.86 6.96
C ARG A 53 -20.26 -14.25 5.72
N ALA A 54 -20.87 -14.97 4.78
CA ALA A 54 -20.20 -15.37 3.54
C ALA A 54 -19.95 -14.18 2.61
N ALA A 55 -20.87 -13.21 2.59
CA ALA A 55 -20.72 -11.96 1.84
C ALA A 55 -19.65 -11.04 2.45
N ALA A 56 -19.56 -10.97 3.79
CA ALA A 56 -18.53 -10.22 4.49
C ALA A 56 -17.13 -10.80 4.26
N ASP A 57 -16.97 -12.13 4.34
CA ASP A 57 -15.67 -12.78 4.07
C ASP A 57 -15.21 -12.56 2.61
N ALA A 58 -16.13 -12.57 1.65
CA ALA A 58 -15.83 -12.27 0.25
C ALA A 58 -15.46 -10.79 0.04
N ALA A 59 -16.17 -9.85 0.68
CA ALA A 59 -15.86 -8.42 0.61
C ALA A 59 -14.50 -8.09 1.25
N VAL A 60 -14.16 -8.74 2.36
CA VAL A 60 -12.82 -8.64 2.97
C VAL A 60 -11.78 -9.20 1.99
N GLY A 61 -12.01 -10.38 1.42
CA GLY A 61 -11.11 -10.97 0.42
C GLY A 61 -10.84 -10.05 -0.76
N VAL A 62 -11.87 -9.37 -1.28
CA VAL A 62 -11.75 -8.42 -2.40
C VAL A 62 -11.01 -7.14 -1.99
N ALA A 63 -11.34 -6.56 -0.84
CA ALA A 63 -10.65 -5.37 -0.31
C ALA A 63 -9.15 -5.62 -0.10
N VAL A 64 -8.80 -6.81 0.41
CA VAL A 64 -7.41 -7.26 0.60
C VAL A 64 -6.69 -7.44 -0.73
N SER A 65 -7.33 -8.03 -1.73
CA SER A 65 -6.73 -8.14 -3.07
C SER A 65 -6.53 -6.78 -3.74
N VAL A 66 -7.47 -5.85 -3.61
CA VAL A 66 -7.33 -4.48 -4.12
C VAL A 66 -6.13 -3.78 -3.50
N ALA A 67 -5.98 -3.90 -2.18
CA ALA A 67 -4.85 -3.35 -1.44
C ALA A 67 -3.50 -3.88 -1.95
N LEU A 68 -3.42 -5.19 -2.16
CA LEU A 68 -2.25 -5.87 -2.74
C LEU A 68 -1.94 -5.39 -4.17
N GLY A 69 -2.98 -5.17 -4.99
CA GLY A 69 -2.81 -4.64 -6.34
C GLY A 69 -2.27 -3.21 -6.34
N LEU A 70 -2.80 -2.34 -5.47
CA LEU A 70 -2.30 -0.96 -5.30
C LEU A 70 -0.85 -0.95 -4.81
N ALA A 71 -0.51 -1.78 -3.83
CA ALA A 71 0.86 -1.98 -3.37
C ALA A 71 1.81 -2.40 -4.50
N ALA A 72 1.41 -3.40 -5.31
CA ALA A 72 2.22 -3.93 -6.40
C ALA A 72 2.41 -2.92 -7.55
N SER A 73 1.52 -1.92 -7.70
CA SER A 73 1.65 -0.90 -8.74
C SER A 73 2.79 0.09 -8.53
N ALA A 74 3.26 0.27 -7.28
CA ALA A 74 4.33 1.21 -6.94
C ALA A 74 5.66 0.94 -7.69
N PRO A 75 6.27 -0.25 -7.54
CA PRO A 75 7.53 -0.54 -8.24
C PRO A 75 7.32 -0.61 -9.75
N VAL A 76 6.14 -1.00 -10.24
CA VAL A 76 5.83 -1.08 -11.68
C VAL A 76 5.78 0.32 -12.31
N LEU A 77 5.09 1.27 -11.68
CA LEU A 77 5.07 2.66 -12.13
C LEU A 77 6.44 3.33 -12.00
N ALA A 78 7.14 3.11 -10.89
CA ALA A 78 8.48 3.66 -10.68
C ALA A 78 9.49 3.10 -11.70
N HIS A 79 9.33 1.86 -12.16
CA HIS A 79 10.16 1.27 -13.21
C HIS A 79 10.05 2.02 -14.53
N GLY A 80 8.90 2.66 -14.81
CA GLY A 80 8.73 3.53 -15.98
C GLY A 80 9.64 4.75 -16.01
N PHE A 81 10.17 5.17 -14.85
CA PHE A 81 11.14 6.26 -14.72
C PHE A 81 12.59 5.77 -14.62
N GLY A 82 12.80 4.46 -14.49
CA GLY A 82 14.12 3.83 -14.38
C GLY A 82 14.14 2.70 -13.34
N SER A 83 14.94 1.66 -13.58
CA SER A 83 15.02 0.50 -12.67
C SER A 83 15.51 0.86 -11.28
N GLN A 84 16.37 1.87 -11.17
CA GLN A 84 16.90 2.36 -9.90
C GLN A 84 15.84 3.14 -9.08
N ALA A 85 14.94 3.88 -9.73
CA ALA A 85 13.83 4.54 -9.05
C ALA A 85 12.88 3.53 -8.36
N ALA A 86 12.58 2.42 -9.04
CA ALA A 86 11.81 1.33 -8.44
C ALA A 86 12.51 0.73 -7.20
N VAL A 87 13.83 0.60 -7.24
CA VAL A 87 14.64 0.13 -6.11
C VAL A 87 14.58 1.12 -4.94
N VAL A 88 14.67 2.43 -5.19
CA VAL A 88 14.53 3.46 -4.14
C VAL A 88 13.18 3.36 -3.44
N VAL A 89 12.09 3.27 -4.19
CA VAL A 89 10.74 3.14 -3.62
C VAL A 89 10.64 1.88 -2.76
N LEU A 90 11.17 0.75 -3.25
CA LEU A 90 11.19 -0.51 -2.48
C LEU A 90 12.03 -0.39 -1.21
N ILE A 91 13.21 0.24 -1.26
CA ILE A 91 14.08 0.42 -0.09
C ILE A 91 13.35 1.22 0.99
N LEU A 92 12.71 2.34 0.65
CA LEU A 92 12.03 3.19 1.62
C LEU A 92 10.87 2.46 2.31
N VAL A 93 10.06 1.74 1.53
CA VAL A 93 8.96 0.92 2.05
C VAL A 93 9.49 -0.21 2.95
N CYS A 94 10.48 -0.97 2.48
CA CYS A 94 11.04 -2.08 3.25
C CYS A 94 11.74 -1.59 4.53
N ALA A 95 12.39 -0.43 4.49
CA ALA A 95 13.00 0.18 5.67
C ALA A 95 11.94 0.53 6.72
N TYR A 96 10.82 1.14 6.31
CA TYR A 96 9.71 1.42 7.22
C TYR A 96 9.18 0.14 7.87
N ASP A 97 8.81 -0.86 7.05
CA ASP A 97 8.20 -2.09 7.54
C ASP A 97 9.15 -2.90 8.43
N ALA A 98 10.45 -2.91 8.11
CA ALA A 98 11.46 -3.55 8.95
C ALA A 98 11.58 -2.87 10.31
N GLY A 99 11.62 -1.53 10.33
CA GLY A 99 11.67 -0.76 11.58
C GLY A 99 10.43 -0.96 12.44
N ASP A 100 9.24 -0.87 11.84
CA ASP A 100 7.97 -1.10 12.52
C ASP A 100 7.86 -2.52 13.06
N PHE A 101 8.27 -3.53 12.30
CA PHE A 101 8.20 -4.92 12.74
C PHE A 101 9.20 -5.25 13.86
N LEU A 102 10.46 -4.84 13.69
CA LEU A 102 11.52 -5.17 14.66
C LEU A 102 11.24 -4.56 16.03
N VAL A 103 10.75 -3.32 16.08
CA VAL A 103 10.45 -2.65 17.35
C VAL A 103 9.02 -2.92 17.82
N GLY A 104 8.04 -2.90 16.92
CA GLY A 104 6.63 -3.08 17.25
C GLY A 104 6.25 -4.49 17.70
N SER A 105 7.03 -5.53 17.35
CA SER A 105 6.72 -6.91 17.76
C SER A 105 6.92 -7.19 19.26
N GLY A 106 7.76 -6.40 19.94
CA GLY A 106 8.04 -6.51 21.38
C GLY A 106 7.48 -5.36 22.23
N SER A 107 6.83 -4.37 21.60
CA SER A 107 6.35 -3.16 22.26
C SER A 107 5.05 -3.37 23.06
N THR A 108 4.92 -2.64 24.16
CA THR A 108 3.66 -2.53 24.93
C THR A 108 2.79 -1.37 24.46
N THR A 109 3.33 -0.45 23.64
CA THR A 109 2.62 0.73 23.14
C THR A 109 2.41 0.66 21.64
N TRP A 110 1.37 1.33 21.17
CA TRP A 110 0.93 1.23 19.77
C TRP A 110 1.75 2.11 18.80
N TRP A 111 2.62 2.99 19.31
CA TRP A 111 3.33 3.99 18.51
C TRP A 111 4.84 3.73 18.35
N GLU A 112 5.44 2.89 19.20
CA GLU A 112 6.88 2.58 19.16
C GLU A 112 7.31 1.94 17.83
N GLY A 113 6.49 1.03 17.29
CA GLY A 113 6.70 0.45 15.96
C GLY A 113 6.73 1.52 14.86
N PRO A 114 5.64 2.30 14.67
CA PRO A 114 5.60 3.34 13.64
C PRO A 114 6.72 4.37 13.75
N ALA A 115 7.10 4.76 14.97
CA ALA A 115 8.21 5.69 15.20
C ALA A 115 9.56 5.09 14.78
N ALA A 116 9.79 3.80 15.05
CA ALA A 116 10.99 3.10 14.58
C ALA A 116 11.03 2.95 13.06
N GLY A 117 9.88 2.70 12.42
CA GLY A 117 9.75 2.70 10.97
C GLY A 117 10.13 4.06 10.36
N VAL A 118 9.63 5.17 10.92
CA VAL A 118 10.00 6.54 10.49
C VAL A 118 11.50 6.79 10.64
N ALA A 119 12.12 6.36 11.75
CA ALA A 119 13.55 6.48 11.94
C ALA A 119 14.36 5.68 10.89
N ALA A 120 13.92 4.46 10.55
CA ALA A 120 14.55 3.64 9.52
C ALA A 120 14.46 4.29 8.13
N VAL A 121 13.30 4.89 7.79
CA VAL A 121 13.12 5.65 6.54
C VAL A 121 14.04 6.87 6.50
N ALA A 122 14.18 7.61 7.60
CA ALA A 122 15.07 8.77 7.65
C ALA A 122 16.54 8.38 7.37
N VAL A 123 17.01 7.26 7.93
CA VAL A 123 18.35 6.72 7.66
C VAL A 123 18.50 6.28 6.21
N ALA A 124 17.54 5.54 5.67
CA ALA A 124 17.55 5.11 4.27
C ALA A 124 17.56 6.31 3.30
N THR A 125 16.75 7.32 3.59
CA THR A 125 16.67 8.58 2.83
C THR A 125 18.00 9.32 2.83
N PHE A 126 18.65 9.41 4.00
CA PHE A 126 19.98 10.01 4.10
C PHE A 126 21.03 9.22 3.30
N ALA A 127 21.01 7.89 3.37
CA ALA A 127 21.93 7.06 2.58
C ALA A 127 21.75 7.27 1.07
N ILE A 128 20.51 7.33 0.60
CA ILE A 128 20.19 7.56 -0.82
C ILE A 128 20.54 8.99 -1.25
N SER A 129 20.39 9.99 -0.38
CA SER A 129 20.75 11.37 -0.72
C SER A 129 22.26 11.59 -0.82
N VAL A 130 23.05 10.83 -0.06
CA VAL A 130 24.52 10.83 -0.14
C VAL A 130 25.04 10.01 -1.33
N VAL A 131 24.37 8.90 -1.65
CA VAL A 131 24.69 8.03 -2.80
C VAL A 131 23.49 7.98 -3.74
N PRO A 132 23.31 9.02 -4.58
CA PRO A 132 22.14 9.13 -5.45
C PRO A 132 22.07 7.99 -6.45
N LEU A 133 20.84 7.56 -6.72
CA LEU A 133 20.51 6.48 -7.65
C LEU A 133 19.69 7.09 -8.79
N GLU A 134 20.32 7.37 -9.94
CA GLU A 134 19.67 8.00 -11.09
C GLU A 134 18.37 7.28 -11.49
N PRO A 135 17.24 7.99 -11.67
CA PRO A 135 17.12 9.45 -11.77
C PRO A 135 16.86 10.17 -10.43
N VAL A 136 16.91 9.45 -9.30
CA VAL A 136 16.63 10.03 -7.97
C VAL A 136 17.86 10.79 -7.46
N ASP A 137 17.79 12.11 -7.55
CA ASP A 137 18.77 13.01 -6.95
C ASP A 137 18.51 13.19 -5.44
N ALA A 138 19.35 13.99 -4.77
CA ALA A 138 19.23 14.22 -3.33
C ALA A 138 17.89 14.87 -2.95
N PHE A 139 17.38 15.80 -3.76
CA PHE A 139 16.11 16.46 -3.50
C PHE A 139 14.94 15.47 -3.59
N ALA A 140 14.89 14.69 -4.68
CA ALA A 140 13.90 13.64 -4.86
C ALA A 140 13.97 12.59 -3.74
N ALA A 141 15.17 12.19 -3.32
CA ALA A 141 15.33 11.27 -2.19
C ALA A 141 14.70 11.82 -0.91
N TYR A 142 14.99 13.07 -0.54
CA TYR A 142 14.37 13.70 0.64
C TYR A 142 12.86 13.84 0.52
N ALA A 143 12.35 14.24 -0.65
CA ALA A 143 10.92 14.38 -0.88
C ALA A 143 10.19 13.04 -0.74
N LEU A 144 10.72 11.97 -1.35
CA LEU A 144 10.18 10.63 -1.22
C LEU A 144 10.28 10.10 0.22
N GLY A 145 11.38 10.37 0.92
CA GLY A 145 11.58 10.01 2.32
C GLY A 145 10.56 10.67 3.26
N VAL A 146 10.38 11.99 3.14
CA VAL A 146 9.38 12.75 3.92
C VAL A 146 7.97 12.25 3.63
N LEU A 147 7.64 12.07 2.36
CA LEU A 147 6.35 11.53 1.95
C LEU A 147 6.14 10.13 2.53
N THR A 148 7.18 9.29 2.55
CA THR A 148 7.14 7.97 3.17
C THR A 148 6.86 8.04 4.66
N CYS A 149 7.56 8.92 5.38
CA CYS A 149 7.35 9.12 6.82
C CYS A 149 5.94 9.61 7.16
N LEU A 150 5.30 10.40 6.29
CA LEU A 150 3.95 10.92 6.51
C LEU A 150 2.86 9.89 6.17
N LEU A 151 3.03 9.15 5.08
CA LEU A 151 2.01 8.25 4.57
C LEU A 151 2.07 6.85 5.18
N ALA A 152 3.26 6.34 5.49
CA ALA A 152 3.42 4.97 6.00
C ALA A 152 2.68 4.73 7.34
N PRO A 153 2.72 5.65 8.33
CA PRO A 153 1.96 5.51 9.57
C PRO A 153 0.44 5.60 9.41
N LEU A 154 -0.05 6.11 8.26
CA LEU A 154 -1.48 6.18 7.96
C LEU A 154 -2.06 4.88 7.41
N GLY A 155 -1.20 3.91 7.04
CA GLY A 155 -1.62 2.60 6.56
C GLY A 155 -2.53 1.86 7.54
N PRO A 156 -2.09 1.61 8.80
CA PRO A 156 -2.85 0.84 9.77
C PRO A 156 -4.29 1.35 10.04
N PRO A 157 -4.55 2.67 10.19
CA PRO A 157 -5.93 3.16 10.30
C PRO A 157 -6.73 3.01 8.99
N ALA A 158 -6.12 3.20 7.82
CA ALA A 158 -6.80 3.02 6.53
C ALA A 158 -7.23 1.56 6.31
N ALA A 159 -6.40 0.60 6.69
CA ALA A 159 -6.73 -0.80 6.61
C ALA A 159 -7.76 -1.26 7.64
N SER A 160 -7.75 -0.64 8.83
CA SER A 160 -8.81 -0.84 9.83
C SER A 160 -10.18 -0.42 9.28
N LEU A 161 -10.25 0.63 8.45
CA LEU A 161 -11.46 1.03 7.73
C LEU A 161 -11.82 0.02 6.62
N LEU A 162 -10.82 -0.52 5.92
CA LEU A 162 -10.99 -1.47 4.80
C LEU A 162 -11.33 -2.90 5.22
N VAL A 163 -10.97 -3.35 6.42
CA VAL A 163 -11.21 -4.71 6.92
C VAL A 163 -12.37 -4.73 7.93
N GLY A 164 -12.66 -3.59 8.60
CA GLY A 164 -13.63 -3.52 9.68
C GLY A 164 -13.13 -4.20 10.96
N SER A 165 -13.69 -3.83 12.11
CA SER A 165 -13.29 -4.27 13.46
C SER A 165 -13.67 -5.72 13.79
N GLY A 166 -13.38 -6.66 12.88
CA GLY A 166 -13.59 -8.09 13.08
C GLY A 166 -12.46 -8.71 13.90
N ARG A 167 -12.81 -9.43 14.97
CA ARG A 167 -11.95 -10.15 15.95
C ARG A 167 -10.97 -11.20 15.38
N ARG A 168 -10.66 -11.23 14.08
CA ARG A 168 -9.68 -12.17 13.52
C ARG A 168 -8.32 -11.49 13.33
N PRO A 169 -7.20 -12.17 13.68
CA PRO A 169 -5.88 -11.58 13.65
C PRO A 169 -5.41 -11.42 12.21
N ALA A 170 -5.81 -10.33 11.57
CA ALA A 170 -5.29 -9.88 10.28
C ALA A 170 -3.89 -9.27 10.45
N ARG A 171 -2.97 -9.96 11.16
CA ARG A 171 -1.59 -9.52 11.41
C ARG A 171 -0.77 -9.40 10.13
N PHE A 172 -1.11 -10.16 9.09
CA PHE A 172 -0.46 -10.09 7.77
C PHE A 172 -0.96 -8.91 6.93
N LEU A 173 -2.16 -8.39 7.20
CA LEU A 173 -2.69 -7.21 6.51
C LEU A 173 -2.04 -5.93 7.00
N ARG A 174 -1.82 -5.82 8.32
CA ARG A 174 -1.07 -4.72 8.94
C ARG A 174 0.30 -4.41 8.33
N ARG A 175 0.87 -5.35 7.59
CA ARG A 175 2.20 -5.24 6.96
C ARG A 175 2.17 -4.78 5.50
N LEU A 176 1.00 -4.75 4.86
CA LEU A 176 0.80 -4.22 3.50
C LEU A 176 0.11 -2.85 3.51
N ASP A 177 -0.23 -2.38 4.70
CA ASP A 177 -1.00 -1.17 4.95
C ASP A 177 -0.23 0.11 4.58
N SER A 178 1.07 0.13 4.85
CA SER A 178 1.99 1.20 4.43
C SER A 178 2.04 1.29 2.89
N LEU A 179 2.22 0.15 2.22
CA LEU A 179 2.23 -0.03 0.78
C LEU A 179 0.90 0.32 0.08
N LEU A 180 -0.23 0.23 0.78
CA LEU A 180 -1.56 0.52 0.26
C LEU A 180 -1.74 2.01 -0.07
N ILE A 181 -1.16 2.88 0.76
CA ILE A 181 -1.18 4.34 0.59
C ILE A 181 0.05 4.81 -0.17
N LEU A 182 1.22 4.28 0.17
CA LEU A 182 2.49 4.64 -0.47
C LEU A 182 2.53 4.21 -1.94
N GLY A 183 1.89 3.06 -2.26
CA GLY A 183 1.94 2.42 -3.55
C GLY A 183 1.54 3.31 -4.72
N PRO A 184 0.34 3.91 -4.71
CA PRO A 184 -0.05 4.85 -5.76
C PRO A 184 0.65 6.20 -5.61
N ILE A 185 0.91 6.70 -4.40
CA ILE A 185 1.31 8.11 -4.22
C ILE A 185 2.80 8.36 -4.51
N LEU A 186 3.71 7.44 -4.16
CA LEU A 186 5.14 7.61 -4.40
C LEU A 186 5.52 7.77 -5.88
N PRO A 187 4.99 6.95 -6.81
CA PRO A 187 5.31 7.10 -8.22
C PRO A 187 4.77 8.41 -8.84
N TYR A 188 3.58 8.89 -8.42
CA TYR A 188 3.11 10.22 -8.86
C TYR A 188 3.96 11.35 -8.28
N ALA A 189 4.40 11.23 -7.03
CA ALA A 189 5.30 12.21 -6.43
C ALA A 189 6.65 12.22 -7.15
N LEU A 190 7.21 11.05 -7.47
CA LEU A 190 8.42 10.92 -8.28
C LEU A 190 8.24 11.58 -9.65
N ALA A 191 7.13 11.31 -10.34
CA ALA A 191 6.80 11.90 -11.64
C ALA A 191 6.66 13.44 -11.62
N ALA A 192 6.37 14.02 -10.46
CA ALA A 192 6.24 15.47 -10.30
C ALA A 192 7.56 16.17 -9.94
N ILE A 193 8.60 15.41 -9.57
CA ILE A 193 9.85 15.94 -9.00
C ILE A 193 11.06 15.66 -9.90
N VAL A 194 11.02 14.59 -10.71
CA VAL A 194 12.02 14.24 -11.74
C VAL A 194 11.60 14.82 -13.08
#